data_AF-A0A954TVJ8-F1
#
_entry.id   AF-A0A954TVJ8-F1
#
_cell.length_a   1.000
_cell.length_b   1.000
_cell.length_c   1.000
_cell.angle_alpha   90.00
_cell.angle_beta   90.00
_cell.angle_gamma   90.00
#
_symmetry.space_group_name_H-M   'P 1'
#
loop_
_entity.id
_entity.type
_entity.pdbx_description
1 polymer ?
#
loop_
_entity_poly.entity_id
_entity_poly.type
_entity_poly.pdbx_seq_one_letter_code
_entity_poly.pdbx_strand_id
1 'polypeptide(L)'
;QMTAAAGKPDRVFLERVFQKLLLNFTWWVNRKDVRGKHVFTGGFLGLDNIGIFDRSKPLPTGGHLEQADGTAWMAYYCSSMLSIAFELADGNPAYEDMASKFFEHYVSIAEAMNSLDGTGLWDETDGFYYDHLHLHGQSVPLRIRSIVGLIPLLTVDVLDDRVIDKLPGFRKRMNWFLNDRPDLAEFMTCLERGDSESTGSGLRLLGIPTRDRLARLLRFLLDEDEFLSPFGVRSLSKYHAEHPFEYQLNGERLCVQYLPGESDSGLFGGNSNWRGPIWFPLNYLLIEALERYHQFYGESLRVECPTRSGCYLNLLQVADEIRKRLAKLFLADTEGDRPCYSRGNELLNDPHWRDLVLFYEYFHAETGRGLGASHQTGWTALIAPILATLASRRK
;
A
#
# COMPACT_ATOMS: atom_id res chain seq x y z
N GLN A 1 23.90 12.56 -12.23
CA GLN A 1 25.24 12.21 -11.73
C GLN A 1 25.15 12.12 -10.22
N MET A 2 25.71 11.06 -9.63
CA MET A 2 25.85 10.95 -8.18
C MET A 2 26.74 12.09 -7.69
N THR A 3 26.34 12.73 -6.59
CA THR A 3 27.08 13.84 -5.98
C THR A 3 27.90 13.41 -4.77
N ALA A 4 27.63 12.21 -4.21
CA ALA A 4 28.44 11.59 -3.18
C ALA A 4 29.27 10.40 -3.70
N ALA A 5 30.34 10.08 -2.97
CA ALA A 5 31.14 8.88 -3.20
C ALA A 5 30.34 7.60 -2.89
N ALA A 6 30.70 6.48 -3.52
CA ALA A 6 30.08 5.19 -3.27
C ALA A 6 30.11 4.82 -1.77
N GLY A 7 28.97 4.39 -1.24
CA GLY A 7 28.80 4.06 0.19
C GLY A 7 28.63 5.25 1.13
N LYS A 8 28.50 6.48 0.63
CA LYS A 8 28.21 7.68 1.44
C LYS A 8 26.79 8.21 1.17
N PRO A 9 26.12 8.79 2.19
CA PRO A 9 24.84 9.47 1.98
C PRO A 9 24.95 10.60 0.96
N ASP A 10 24.04 10.66 -0.01
CA ASP A 10 24.01 11.70 -1.03
C ASP A 10 22.98 12.78 -0.70
N ARG A 11 23.31 13.64 0.28
CA ARG A 11 22.40 14.71 0.75
C ARG A 11 22.11 15.75 -0.33
N VAL A 12 23.07 16.03 -1.21
CA VAL A 12 22.87 16.97 -2.34
C VAL A 12 21.85 16.42 -3.34
N PHE A 13 21.87 15.11 -3.60
CA PHE A 13 20.82 14.47 -4.38
C PHE A 13 19.46 14.60 -3.69
N LEU A 14 19.37 14.29 -2.39
CA LEU A 14 18.12 14.41 -1.64
C LEU A 14 17.55 15.82 -1.69
N GLU A 15 18.37 16.84 -1.43
CA GLU A 15 17.95 18.25 -1.50
C GLU A 15 17.43 18.63 -2.90
N ARG A 16 18.13 18.22 -3.97
CA ARG A 16 17.69 18.48 -5.35
C ARG A 16 16.37 17.80 -5.70
N VAL A 17 16.14 16.59 -5.20
CA VAL A 17 14.91 15.85 -5.44
C VAL A 17 13.78 16.40 -4.58
N PHE A 18 14.05 16.75 -3.33
CA PHE A 18 13.08 17.33 -2.40
C PHE A 18 12.39 18.56 -2.98
N GLN A 19 13.14 19.48 -3.60
CA GLN A 19 12.56 20.67 -4.23
C GLN A 19 11.60 20.33 -5.39
N LYS A 20 11.92 19.31 -6.19
CA LYS A 20 11.07 18.85 -7.31
C LYS A 20 9.83 18.11 -6.82
N LEU A 21 10.01 17.28 -5.80
CA LEU A 21 8.92 16.59 -5.13
C LEU A 21 7.96 17.59 -4.50
N LEU A 22 8.47 18.66 -3.86
CA LEU A 22 7.64 19.72 -3.29
C LEU A 22 6.73 20.39 -4.34
N LEU A 23 7.24 20.65 -5.55
CA LEU A 23 6.43 21.18 -6.66
C LEU A 23 5.34 20.21 -7.09
N ASN A 24 5.68 18.92 -7.20
CA ASN A 24 4.72 17.88 -7.58
C ASN A 24 3.66 17.64 -6.50
N PHE A 25 4.05 17.61 -5.23
CA PHE A 25 3.15 17.54 -4.08
C PHE A 25 2.17 18.71 -4.08
N THR A 26 2.68 19.92 -4.28
CA THR A 26 1.85 21.14 -4.36
C THR A 26 0.87 21.08 -5.52
N TRP A 27 1.25 20.50 -6.67
CA TRP A 27 0.32 20.26 -7.77
C TRP A 27 -0.83 19.33 -7.36
N TRP A 28 -0.54 18.22 -6.67
CA TRP A 28 -1.57 17.30 -6.18
C TRP A 28 -2.56 17.99 -5.25
N VAL A 29 -2.06 18.68 -4.23
CA VAL A 29 -2.91 19.42 -3.28
C VAL A 29 -3.82 20.43 -4.00
N ASN A 30 -3.32 21.12 -5.02
CA ASN A 30 -4.12 22.13 -5.73
C ASN A 30 -5.04 21.58 -6.83
N ARG A 31 -4.76 20.40 -7.38
CA ARG A 31 -5.47 19.89 -8.56
C ARG A 31 -6.33 18.67 -8.28
N LYS A 32 -6.09 17.97 -7.18
CA LYS A 32 -6.65 16.64 -6.91
C LYS A 32 -7.39 16.55 -5.59
N ASP A 33 -7.23 17.52 -4.69
CA ASP A 33 -8.11 17.74 -3.53
C ASP A 33 -9.26 18.69 -3.92
N VAL A 34 -10.31 18.15 -4.53
CA VAL A 34 -11.40 18.94 -5.14
C VAL A 34 -12.17 19.76 -4.10
N ARG A 35 -12.27 19.27 -2.87
CA ARG A 35 -13.03 19.92 -1.79
C ARG A 35 -12.15 20.78 -0.88
N GLY A 36 -10.83 20.72 -1.04
CA GLY A 36 -9.88 21.36 -0.11
C GLY A 36 -9.97 20.76 1.29
N LYS A 37 -10.28 19.46 1.38
CA LYS A 37 -10.53 18.73 2.63
C LYS A 37 -9.59 17.54 2.82
N HIS A 38 -8.46 17.52 2.10
CA HIS A 38 -7.43 16.50 2.22
C HIS A 38 -7.89 15.09 1.83
N VAL A 39 -8.94 14.99 1.01
CA VAL A 39 -9.38 13.76 0.35
C VAL A 39 -9.22 13.93 -1.15
N PHE A 40 -8.46 13.03 -1.76
CA PHE A 40 -7.98 13.19 -3.12
C PHE A 40 -8.83 12.40 -4.11
N THR A 41 -8.91 12.94 -5.32
CA THR A 41 -9.76 12.45 -6.39
C THR A 41 -9.00 12.44 -7.70
N GLY A 42 -9.34 11.49 -8.57
CA GLY A 42 -8.99 11.46 -9.98
C GLY A 42 -7.50 11.29 -10.29
N GLY A 43 -7.22 10.70 -11.45
CA GLY A 43 -5.87 10.46 -11.93
C GLY A 43 -5.64 9.00 -12.26
N PHE A 44 -4.66 8.78 -13.14
CA PHE A 44 -4.18 7.45 -13.45
C PHE A 44 -3.19 7.02 -12.36
N LEU A 45 -3.64 6.18 -11.44
CA LEU A 45 -2.82 5.63 -10.36
C LEU A 45 -2.22 4.25 -10.72
N GLY A 46 -2.28 3.87 -12.00
CA GLY A 46 -1.76 2.61 -12.51
C GLY A 46 -2.61 1.37 -12.16
N LEU A 47 -3.84 1.57 -11.69
CA LEU A 47 -4.81 0.53 -11.32
C LEU A 47 -6.01 0.55 -12.27
N ASP A 48 -5.75 0.33 -13.55
CA ASP A 48 -6.58 0.77 -14.68
C ASP A 48 -8.04 0.31 -14.58
N ASN A 49 -8.28 -0.99 -14.43
CA ASN A 49 -9.60 -1.59 -14.41
C ASN A 49 -10.10 -1.95 -12.99
N ILE A 50 -9.48 -1.45 -11.91
CA ILE A 50 -9.79 -1.88 -10.54
C ILE A 50 -11.23 -1.56 -10.09
N GLY A 51 -11.83 -0.50 -10.63
CA GLY A 51 -13.16 -0.03 -10.29
C GLY A 51 -14.16 -0.09 -11.44
N ILE A 52 -15.34 0.50 -11.23
CA ILE A 52 -16.41 0.64 -12.22
C ILE A 52 -16.24 1.84 -13.16
N PHE A 53 -15.37 2.79 -12.83
CA PHE A 53 -15.17 4.02 -13.60
C PHE A 53 -13.74 4.16 -14.10
N ASP A 54 -13.60 4.80 -15.25
CA ASP A 54 -12.33 5.36 -15.69
C ASP A 54 -11.98 6.59 -14.85
N ARG A 55 -11.10 6.36 -13.86
CA ARG A 55 -10.62 7.37 -12.90
C ARG A 55 -9.86 8.53 -13.56
N SER A 56 -9.52 8.43 -14.84
CA SER A 56 -8.88 9.49 -15.62
C SER A 56 -9.87 10.43 -16.31
N LYS A 57 -11.16 10.06 -16.37
CA LYS A 57 -12.20 10.81 -17.07
C LYS A 57 -13.23 11.41 -16.10
N PRO A 58 -13.91 12.49 -16.50
CA PRO A 58 -15.08 12.98 -15.77
C PRO A 58 -16.11 11.88 -15.61
N LEU A 59 -16.75 11.79 -14.45
CA LEU A 59 -17.83 10.84 -14.23
C LEU A 59 -19.03 11.19 -15.13
N PRO A 60 -19.69 10.20 -15.75
CA PRO A 60 -20.83 10.44 -16.65
C PRO A 60 -21.99 11.21 -16.00
N THR A 61 -22.05 11.22 -14.67
CA THR A 61 -23.11 11.82 -13.86
C THR A 61 -22.79 13.21 -13.31
N GLY A 62 -21.61 13.78 -13.62
CA GLY A 62 -21.22 15.11 -13.14
C GLY A 62 -20.82 15.18 -11.65
N GLY A 63 -20.68 14.03 -10.98
CA GLY A 63 -20.12 13.92 -9.64
C GLY A 63 -18.59 13.83 -9.60
N HIS A 64 -18.06 13.44 -8.44
CA HIS A 64 -16.65 13.11 -8.28
C HIS A 64 -16.46 11.83 -7.44
N LEU A 65 -15.28 11.24 -7.56
CA LEU A 65 -14.87 10.05 -6.81
C LEU A 65 -13.81 10.44 -5.79
N GLU A 66 -14.11 10.26 -4.51
CA GLU A 66 -13.11 10.31 -3.44
C GLU A 66 -12.44 8.94 -3.34
N GLN A 67 -11.11 8.93 -3.46
CA GLN A 67 -10.34 7.71 -3.65
C GLN A 67 -9.51 7.39 -2.42
N ALA A 68 -9.69 6.19 -1.87
CA ALA A 68 -8.93 5.73 -0.70
C ALA A 68 -7.44 5.57 -1.04
N ASP A 69 -7.11 5.01 -2.21
CA ASP A 69 -5.73 4.85 -2.67
C ASP A 69 -5.09 6.20 -2.99
N GLY A 70 -5.76 7.07 -3.76
CA GLY A 70 -5.25 8.40 -4.09
C GLY A 70 -4.93 9.23 -2.85
N THR A 71 -5.80 9.14 -1.84
CA THR A 71 -5.62 9.85 -0.56
C THR A 71 -4.49 9.24 0.27
N ALA A 72 -4.43 7.91 0.36
CA ALA A 72 -3.35 7.21 1.05
C ALA A 72 -1.98 7.41 0.37
N TRP A 73 -1.90 7.50 -0.96
CA TRP A 73 -0.64 7.82 -1.64
C TRP A 73 -0.14 9.22 -1.30
N MET A 74 -1.04 10.19 -1.10
CA MET A 74 -0.65 11.53 -0.64
C MET A 74 -0.15 11.52 0.81
N ALA A 75 -0.72 10.69 1.69
CA ALA A 75 -0.17 10.48 3.02
C ALA A 75 1.21 9.78 2.97
N TYR A 76 1.38 8.75 2.15
CA TYR A 76 2.70 8.12 1.93
C TYR A 76 3.72 9.14 1.42
N TYR A 77 3.30 10.04 0.53
CA TYR A 77 4.13 11.13 0.03
C TYR A 77 4.52 12.09 1.17
N CYS A 78 3.58 12.49 2.04
CA CYS A 78 3.89 13.28 3.22
C CYS A 78 4.94 12.60 4.12
N SER A 79 4.78 11.32 4.44
CA SER A 79 5.74 10.56 5.26
C SER A 79 7.12 10.49 4.57
N SER A 80 7.16 10.24 3.27
CA SER A 80 8.42 10.22 2.51
C SER A 80 9.13 11.58 2.55
N MET A 81 8.38 12.67 2.38
CA MET A 81 8.92 14.03 2.45
C MET A 81 9.36 14.40 3.87
N LEU A 82 8.62 13.95 4.90
CA LEU A 82 9.01 14.09 6.31
C LEU A 82 10.35 13.40 6.59
N SER A 83 10.49 12.14 6.15
CA SER A 83 11.73 11.36 6.28
C SER A 83 12.91 12.04 5.58
N ILE A 84 12.73 12.57 4.36
CA ILE A 84 13.77 13.34 3.66
C ILE A 84 14.10 14.63 4.42
N ALA A 85 13.09 15.35 4.93
CA ALA A 85 13.29 16.59 5.67
C ALA A 85 14.08 16.36 6.97
N PHE A 86 13.83 15.26 7.68
CA PHE A 86 14.63 14.87 8.85
C PHE A 86 16.10 14.61 8.51
N GLU A 87 16.37 13.89 7.41
CA GLU A 87 17.76 13.65 6.98
C GLU A 87 18.48 14.95 6.57
N LEU A 88 17.76 15.90 5.94
CA LEU A 88 18.31 17.18 5.52
C LEU A 88 18.42 18.23 6.65
N ALA A 89 17.62 18.10 7.71
CA ALA A 89 17.63 19.04 8.83
C ALA A 89 18.92 18.95 9.66
N ASP A 90 19.64 17.84 9.60
CA ASP A 90 20.97 17.69 10.20
C ASP A 90 21.99 18.60 9.51
N GLY A 91 22.24 19.76 10.14
CA GLY A 91 23.11 20.82 9.63
C GLY A 91 22.40 21.92 8.84
N ASN A 92 21.07 21.85 8.67
CA ASN A 92 20.28 22.89 8.01
C ASN A 92 18.89 23.05 8.65
N PRO A 93 18.70 23.99 9.59
CA PRO A 93 17.45 24.15 10.33
C PRO A 93 16.26 24.54 9.45
N ALA A 94 16.44 25.01 8.22
CA ALA A 94 15.33 25.33 7.32
C ALA A 94 14.45 24.11 7.00
N TYR A 95 15.02 22.91 7.00
CA TYR A 95 14.27 21.68 6.75
C TYR A 95 13.41 21.23 7.95
N GLU A 96 13.63 21.81 9.14
CA GLU A 96 12.80 21.55 10.31
C GLU A 96 11.37 22.09 10.13
N ASP A 97 11.23 23.27 9.52
CA ASP A 97 9.92 23.83 9.18
C ASP A 97 9.21 22.96 8.13
N MET A 98 9.97 22.43 7.17
CA MET A 98 9.44 21.52 6.17
C MET A 98 8.99 20.19 6.77
N ALA A 99 9.75 19.63 7.70
CA ALA A 99 9.35 18.44 8.45
C ALA A 99 8.02 18.68 9.17
N SER A 100 7.88 19.83 9.84
CA SER A 100 6.63 20.20 10.51
C SER A 100 5.46 20.25 9.52
N LYS A 101 5.63 20.93 8.38
CA LYS A 101 4.60 21.02 7.34
C LYS A 101 4.10 19.65 6.88
N PHE A 102 5.01 18.70 6.62
CA PHE A 102 4.63 17.38 6.11
C PHE A 102 4.02 16.49 7.19
N PHE A 103 4.47 16.60 8.44
CA PHE A 103 3.81 15.97 9.58
C PHE A 103 2.36 16.48 9.73
N GLU A 104 2.16 17.79 9.70
CA GLU A 104 0.82 18.41 9.81
C GLU A 104 -0.10 17.97 8.68
N HIS A 105 0.39 17.97 7.43
CA HIS A 105 -0.39 17.47 6.29
C HIS A 105 -0.71 15.98 6.39
N TYR A 106 0.22 15.16 6.87
CA TYR A 106 -0.04 13.73 7.09
C TYR A 106 -1.19 13.53 8.07
N VAL A 107 -1.15 14.24 9.21
CA VAL A 107 -2.20 14.20 10.22
C VAL A 107 -3.55 14.63 9.65
N SER A 108 -3.60 15.73 8.89
CA SER A 108 -4.85 16.20 8.27
C SER A 108 -5.42 15.20 7.26
N ILE A 109 -4.58 14.52 6.49
CA ILE A 109 -5.03 13.47 5.56
C ILE A 109 -5.57 12.26 6.33
N ALA A 110 -4.83 11.81 7.35
CA ALA A 110 -5.25 10.68 8.18
C ALA A 110 -6.58 10.97 8.89
N GLU A 111 -6.76 12.17 9.43
CA GLU A 111 -8.04 12.61 10.01
C GLU A 111 -9.15 12.56 8.95
N ALA A 112 -8.94 13.19 7.79
CA ALA A 112 -9.95 13.25 6.74
C ALA A 112 -10.38 11.86 6.23
N MET A 113 -9.43 10.93 6.06
CA MET A 113 -9.73 9.55 5.66
C MET A 113 -10.58 8.78 6.68
N ASN A 114 -10.57 9.20 7.95
CA ASN A 114 -11.12 8.44 9.05
C ASN A 114 -12.36 9.10 9.70
N SER A 115 -12.62 10.38 9.47
CA SER A 115 -13.70 11.13 10.12
C SER A 115 -14.48 12.10 9.21
N LEU A 116 -13.99 12.40 7.99
CA LEU A 116 -14.64 13.39 7.12
C LEU A 116 -16.11 13.02 6.84
N ASP A 117 -17.01 14.00 6.97
CA ASP A 117 -18.45 13.81 6.81
C ASP A 117 -19.03 12.65 7.66
N GLY A 118 -18.39 12.37 8.81
CA GLY A 118 -18.81 11.42 9.84
C GLY A 118 -17.92 10.17 9.96
N THR A 119 -17.54 9.55 8.83
CA THR A 119 -16.79 8.28 8.81
C THR A 119 -15.55 8.31 7.91
N GLY A 120 -15.37 9.39 7.14
CA GLY A 120 -14.34 9.46 6.10
C GLY A 120 -14.60 8.43 5.02
N LEU A 121 -13.55 7.69 4.68
CA LEU A 121 -13.56 6.58 3.72
C LEU A 121 -13.60 5.20 4.42
N TRP A 122 -13.69 5.18 5.74
CA TRP A 122 -13.75 3.96 6.54
C TRP A 122 -15.19 3.51 6.76
N ASP A 123 -15.53 2.29 6.35
CA ASP A 123 -16.82 1.69 6.68
C ASP A 123 -16.71 0.91 8.00
N GLU A 124 -17.38 1.40 9.04
CA GLU A 124 -17.34 0.81 10.39
C GLU A 124 -18.06 -0.54 10.47
N THR A 125 -18.99 -0.84 9.55
CA THR A 125 -19.69 -2.13 9.54
C THR A 125 -18.78 -3.22 8.97
N ASP A 126 -18.16 -2.93 7.83
CA ASP A 126 -17.29 -3.88 7.15
C ASP A 126 -15.88 -3.94 7.78
N GLY A 127 -15.40 -2.83 8.33
CA GLY A 127 -14.02 -2.68 8.79
C GLY A 127 -13.02 -2.57 7.66
N PHE A 128 -13.37 -1.79 6.64
CA PHE A 128 -12.59 -1.67 5.40
C PHE A 128 -12.70 -0.25 4.82
N TYR A 129 -11.68 0.19 4.08
CA TYR A 129 -11.73 1.48 3.38
C TYR A 129 -12.32 1.32 1.98
N TYR A 130 -13.22 2.22 1.59
CA TYR A 130 -13.83 2.22 0.26
C TYR A 130 -13.69 3.58 -0.43
N ASP A 131 -13.66 3.57 -1.75
CA ASP A 131 -13.85 4.80 -2.52
C ASP A 131 -15.30 5.28 -2.36
N HIS A 132 -15.49 6.60 -2.31
CA HIS A 132 -16.81 7.21 -2.15
C HIS A 132 -17.21 7.96 -3.42
N LEU A 133 -18.37 7.60 -3.96
CA LEU A 133 -18.99 8.26 -5.09
C LEU A 133 -19.90 9.38 -4.59
N HIS A 134 -19.55 10.62 -4.93
CA HIS A 134 -20.34 11.80 -4.58
C HIS A 134 -21.23 12.23 -5.74
N LEU A 135 -22.55 12.07 -5.55
CA LEU A 135 -23.57 12.39 -6.54
C LEU A 135 -24.75 13.12 -5.91
N HIS A 136 -25.15 14.24 -6.51
CA HIS A 136 -26.31 15.01 -6.08
C HIS A 136 -26.34 15.34 -4.58
N GLY A 137 -25.15 15.57 -3.98
CA GLY A 137 -25.00 15.87 -2.55
C GLY A 137 -25.05 14.63 -1.63
N GLN A 138 -25.12 13.42 -2.18
CA GLN A 138 -25.02 12.17 -1.46
C GLN A 138 -23.65 11.51 -1.68
N SER A 139 -23.10 10.95 -0.62
CA SER A 139 -21.89 10.11 -0.65
C SER A 139 -22.30 8.65 -0.59
N VAL A 140 -21.87 7.85 -1.57
CA VAL A 140 -22.15 6.41 -1.65
C VAL A 140 -20.83 5.63 -1.60
N PRO A 141 -20.61 4.76 -0.61
CA PRO A 141 -19.43 3.91 -0.58
C PRO A 141 -19.51 2.86 -1.69
N LEU A 142 -18.46 2.78 -2.52
CA LEU A 142 -18.28 1.71 -3.50
C LEU A 142 -17.67 0.51 -2.80
N ARG A 143 -18.52 -0.40 -2.30
CA ARG A 143 -18.15 -1.59 -1.53
C ARG A 143 -17.45 -2.68 -2.38
N ILE A 144 -16.32 -2.30 -2.96
CA ILE A 144 -15.43 -3.15 -3.74
C ILE A 144 -14.22 -3.43 -2.86
N ARG A 145 -14.12 -4.65 -2.31
CA ARG A 145 -12.98 -5.15 -1.54
C ARG A 145 -11.80 -5.39 -2.46
N SER A 146 -11.13 -4.29 -2.80
CA SER A 146 -9.95 -4.26 -3.64
C SER A 146 -8.72 -3.83 -2.86
N ILE A 147 -7.55 -4.00 -3.47
CA ILE A 147 -6.29 -3.54 -2.91
C ILE A 147 -6.29 -2.03 -2.61
N VAL A 148 -7.15 -1.25 -3.28
CA VAL A 148 -7.39 0.18 -3.00
C VAL A 148 -7.72 0.42 -1.54
N GLY A 149 -8.60 -0.39 -0.93
CA GLY A 149 -8.96 -0.28 0.48
C GLY A 149 -7.90 -0.79 1.45
N LEU A 150 -6.87 -1.49 0.94
CA LEU A 150 -5.71 -1.93 1.71
C LEU A 150 -4.51 -0.97 1.60
N ILE A 151 -4.46 -0.10 0.58
CA ILE A 151 -3.37 0.88 0.40
C ILE A 151 -3.18 1.80 1.62
N PRO A 152 -4.23 2.21 2.40
CA PRO A 152 -4.03 2.96 3.64
C PRO A 152 -3.08 2.26 4.64
N LEU A 153 -3.04 0.92 4.66
CA LEU A 153 -2.10 0.15 5.49
C LEU A 153 -0.63 0.40 5.12
N LEU A 154 -0.35 0.73 3.86
CA LEU A 154 1.02 0.98 3.39
C LEU A 154 1.64 2.25 3.97
N THR A 155 0.81 3.14 4.51
CA THR A 155 1.18 4.49 4.93
C THR A 155 1.73 4.52 6.35
N VAL A 156 2.76 3.72 6.61
CA VAL A 156 3.37 3.58 7.94
C VAL A 156 4.79 4.11 7.98
N ASP A 157 5.08 4.91 9.01
CA ASP A 157 6.42 5.42 9.29
C ASP A 157 6.73 5.35 10.80
N VAL A 158 8.01 5.16 11.13
CA VAL A 158 8.48 5.08 12.53
C VAL A 158 9.43 6.23 12.78
N LEU A 159 9.00 7.15 13.63
CA LEU A 159 9.80 8.30 14.04
C LEU A 159 10.59 7.97 15.31
N ASP A 160 11.90 8.22 15.27
CA ASP A 160 12.80 7.99 16.40
C ASP A 160 12.92 9.27 17.25
N ASP A 161 12.64 9.19 18.55
CA ASP A 161 12.79 10.33 19.47
C ASP A 161 14.21 10.92 19.41
N ARG A 162 15.26 10.14 19.11
CA ARG A 162 16.65 10.64 18.97
C ARG A 162 16.85 11.60 17.80
N VAL A 163 16.05 11.44 16.74
CA VAL A 163 16.05 12.36 15.59
C VAL A 163 15.25 13.60 15.95
N ILE A 164 14.06 13.40 16.53
CA ILE A 164 13.17 14.49 16.97
C ILE A 164 13.83 15.37 18.03
N ASP A 165 14.64 14.80 18.95
CA ASP A 165 15.36 15.52 20.01
C ASP A 165 16.37 16.54 19.45
N LYS A 166 16.88 16.31 18.23
CA LYS A 166 17.78 17.24 17.55
C LYS A 166 17.04 18.40 16.87
N LEU A 167 15.72 18.34 16.81
CA LEU A 167 14.85 19.26 16.08
C LEU A 167 13.82 19.92 17.04
N PRO A 168 14.24 20.93 17.82
CA PRO A 168 13.42 21.52 18.88
C PRO A 168 12.15 22.26 18.39
N GLY A 169 12.21 22.93 17.25
CA GLY A 169 11.08 23.55 16.57
C GLY A 169 10.05 22.53 16.08
N PHE A 170 10.50 21.43 15.46
CA PHE A 170 9.62 20.32 15.08
C PHE A 170 8.99 19.68 16.32
N ARG A 171 9.80 19.36 17.34
CA ARG A 171 9.33 18.80 18.61
C ARG A 171 8.25 19.67 19.26
N LYS A 172 8.43 20.99 19.24
CA LYS A 172 7.44 21.95 19.77
C LYS A 172 6.12 21.85 19.03
N ARG A 173 6.12 21.85 17.69
CA ARG A 173 4.88 21.75 16.89
C ARG A 173 4.23 20.37 17.02
N MET A 174 5.01 19.30 17.00
CA MET A 174 4.53 17.94 17.24
C MET A 174 3.84 17.81 18.60
N ASN A 175 4.47 18.31 19.67
CA ASN A 175 3.87 18.28 21.01
C ASN A 175 2.62 19.15 21.12
N TRP A 176 2.57 20.28 20.40
CA TRP A 176 1.36 21.10 20.31
C TRP A 176 0.20 20.31 19.73
N PHE A 177 0.41 19.60 18.60
CA PHE A 177 -0.61 18.72 18.02
C PHE A 177 -1.06 17.64 19.00
N LEU A 178 -0.12 16.97 19.67
CA LEU A 178 -0.46 15.92 20.63
C LEU A 178 -1.28 16.40 21.83
N ASN A 179 -1.00 17.60 22.32
CA ASN A 179 -1.65 18.13 23.53
C ASN A 179 -2.99 18.81 23.21
N ASP A 180 -3.09 19.50 22.07
CA ASP A 180 -4.25 20.33 21.74
C ASP A 180 -5.25 19.62 20.80
N ARG A 181 -4.87 18.47 20.23
CA ARG A 181 -5.72 17.62 19.37
C ARG A 181 -5.74 16.15 19.84
N PRO A 182 -6.18 15.87 21.09
CA PRO A 182 -6.23 14.51 21.62
C PRO A 182 -7.19 13.59 20.85
N ASP A 183 -8.16 14.17 20.14
CA ASP A 183 -9.11 13.48 19.25
C ASP A 183 -8.42 12.72 18.10
N LEU A 184 -7.22 13.14 17.68
CA LEU A 184 -6.48 12.47 16.60
C LEU A 184 -6.12 11.01 16.92
N ALA A 185 -5.93 10.69 18.21
CA ALA A 185 -5.64 9.32 18.64
C ALA A 185 -6.83 8.36 18.40
N GLU A 186 -8.05 8.88 18.24
CA GLU A 186 -9.23 8.08 17.91
C GLU A 186 -9.22 7.63 16.44
N PHE A 187 -8.56 8.40 15.57
CA PHE A 187 -8.64 8.23 14.12
C PHE A 187 -7.41 7.58 13.51
N MET A 188 -6.23 7.76 14.11
CA MET A 188 -4.96 7.27 13.56
C MET A 188 -4.02 6.78 14.65
N THR A 189 -3.10 5.87 14.30
CA THR A 189 -2.00 5.58 15.23
C THR A 189 -0.97 6.70 15.11
N CYS A 190 -0.98 7.59 16.09
CA CYS A 190 -0.11 8.76 16.14
C CYS A 190 0.69 8.76 17.44
N LEU A 191 2.00 8.51 17.32
CA LEU A 191 2.97 8.70 18.37
C LEU A 191 2.70 7.91 19.66
N GLU A 192 2.07 6.74 19.55
CA GLU A 192 2.13 5.70 20.59
C GLU A 192 3.62 5.45 20.90
N ARG A 193 3.97 5.30 22.18
CA ARG A 193 5.33 4.91 22.57
C ARG A 193 5.41 3.39 22.59
N GLY A 194 6.27 2.83 21.75
CA GLY A 194 6.62 1.41 21.84
C GLY A 194 7.51 1.15 23.06
N ASP A 195 7.24 0.08 23.80
CA ASP A 195 8.12 -0.45 24.85
C ASP A 195 9.33 -1.12 24.19
N SER A 196 10.30 -0.33 23.73
CA SER A 196 11.63 -0.83 23.41
C SER A 196 12.48 -0.73 24.68
N GLU A 197 12.56 -1.82 25.44
CA GLU A 197 13.53 -1.97 26.54
C GLU A 197 14.99 -1.82 26.05
N SER A 198 15.23 -1.88 24.74
CA SER A 198 16.57 -2.00 24.16
C SER A 198 17.26 -0.70 23.75
N THR A 199 16.56 0.43 23.63
CA THR A 199 17.15 1.67 23.06
C THR A 199 17.11 2.93 23.93
N GLY A 200 16.42 2.93 25.07
CA GLY A 200 16.37 4.12 25.96
C GLY A 200 15.74 5.38 25.35
N SER A 201 15.26 5.32 24.10
CA SER A 201 14.56 6.37 23.36
C SER A 201 13.26 5.81 22.76
N GLY A 202 12.18 6.58 22.85
CA GLY A 202 10.86 6.17 22.37
C GLY A 202 10.78 6.13 20.85
N LEU A 203 10.16 5.07 20.31
CA LEU A 203 9.67 5.06 18.93
C LEU A 203 8.26 5.62 18.92
N ARG A 204 7.90 6.26 17.81
CA ARG A 204 6.58 6.81 17.56
C ARG A 204 6.07 6.33 16.20
N LEU A 205 4.84 5.85 16.14
CA LEU A 205 4.25 5.40 14.88
C LEU A 205 3.44 6.53 14.22
N LEU A 206 3.57 6.65 12.90
CA LEU A 206 2.60 7.32 12.04
C LEU A 206 1.94 6.25 11.18
N GLY A 207 0.63 6.08 11.32
CA GLY A 207 -0.16 5.18 10.48
C GLY A 207 -1.58 5.70 10.31
N ILE A 208 -2.12 5.67 9.09
CA ILE A 208 -3.52 6.03 8.83
C ILE A 208 -4.50 5.16 9.63
N PRO A 209 -4.41 3.81 9.59
CA PRO A 209 -5.26 3.01 10.44
C PRO A 209 -4.79 3.08 11.90
N THR A 210 -5.76 3.15 12.82
CA THR A 210 -5.51 2.81 14.23
C THR A 210 -5.09 1.34 14.37
N ARG A 211 -4.55 0.95 15.52
CA ARG A 211 -4.22 -0.46 15.81
C ARG A 211 -5.41 -1.40 15.58
N ASP A 212 -6.62 -1.00 15.98
CA ASP A 212 -7.84 -1.80 15.77
C ASP A 212 -8.20 -1.91 14.29
N ARG A 213 -8.19 -0.79 13.55
CA ARG A 213 -8.46 -0.78 12.10
C ARG A 213 -7.42 -1.61 11.34
N LEU A 214 -6.14 -1.53 11.74
CA LEU A 214 -5.08 -2.37 11.20
C LEU A 214 -5.39 -3.85 11.39
N ALA A 215 -5.79 -4.26 12.60
CA ALA A 215 -6.15 -5.65 12.88
C ALA A 215 -7.35 -6.11 12.04
N ARG A 216 -8.34 -5.24 11.80
CA ARG A 216 -9.51 -5.53 10.94
C ARG A 216 -9.12 -5.67 9.47
N LEU A 217 -8.28 -4.77 8.94
CA LEU A 217 -7.75 -4.88 7.58
C LEU A 217 -6.93 -6.16 7.38
N LEU A 218 -6.10 -6.52 8.37
CA LEU A 218 -5.29 -7.74 8.31
C LEU A 218 -6.13 -9.01 8.27
N ARG A 219 -7.33 -9.03 8.87
CA ARG A 219 -8.25 -10.17 8.73
C ARG A 219 -8.63 -10.41 7.27
N PHE A 220 -8.93 -9.36 6.50
CA PHE A 220 -9.20 -9.50 5.06
C PHE A 220 -7.94 -9.87 4.28
N LEU A 221 -6.83 -9.17 4.55
CA LEU A 221 -5.57 -9.34 3.83
C LEU A 221 -5.03 -10.78 3.93
N LEU A 222 -5.21 -11.41 5.10
CA LEU A 222 -4.67 -12.73 5.44
C LEU A 222 -5.69 -13.87 5.28
N ASP A 223 -6.90 -13.59 4.81
CA ASP A 223 -7.91 -14.61 4.54
C ASP A 223 -7.77 -15.17 3.13
N GLU A 224 -7.71 -16.51 3.02
CA GLU A 224 -7.51 -17.20 1.75
C GLU A 224 -8.74 -17.15 0.82
N ASP A 225 -9.94 -16.95 1.37
CA ASP A 225 -11.19 -16.71 0.63
C ASP A 225 -11.38 -15.23 0.26
N GLU A 226 -10.48 -14.35 0.72
CA GLU A 226 -10.44 -12.95 0.36
C GLU A 226 -9.16 -12.64 -0.43
N PHE A 227 -8.12 -12.09 0.21
CA PHE A 227 -6.95 -11.55 -0.47
C PHE A 227 -5.73 -12.48 -0.49
N LEU A 228 -5.60 -13.43 0.45
CA LEU A 228 -4.39 -14.24 0.57
C LEU A 228 -4.41 -15.44 -0.38
N SER A 229 -3.80 -15.29 -1.55
CA SER A 229 -3.60 -16.40 -2.49
C SER A 229 -2.44 -17.31 -2.06
N PRO A 230 -2.39 -18.58 -2.54
CA PRO A 230 -1.20 -19.44 -2.43
C PRO A 230 0.12 -18.83 -2.95
N PHE A 231 0.04 -17.75 -3.72
CA PHE A 231 1.16 -17.14 -4.44
C PHE A 231 1.41 -15.65 -4.08
N GLY A 232 0.65 -15.09 -3.15
CA GLY A 232 0.77 -13.68 -2.73
C GLY A 232 -0.59 -13.05 -2.43
N VAL A 233 -0.63 -11.72 -2.31
CA VAL A 233 -1.86 -10.95 -2.07
C VAL A 233 -2.50 -10.59 -3.41
N ARG A 234 -3.80 -10.91 -3.56
CA ARG A 234 -4.65 -10.61 -4.72
C ARG A 234 -4.92 -9.11 -4.82
N SER A 235 -5.11 -8.59 -6.03
CA SER A 235 -5.49 -7.19 -6.23
C SER A 235 -6.98 -6.90 -5.98
N LEU A 236 -7.83 -7.93 -6.04
CA LEU A 236 -9.25 -7.89 -5.69
C LEU A 236 -9.58 -9.13 -4.86
N SER A 237 -10.42 -8.97 -3.85
CA SER A 237 -10.85 -10.08 -3.02
C SER A 237 -11.58 -11.15 -3.85
N LYS A 238 -11.26 -12.42 -3.55
CA LYS A 238 -11.93 -13.60 -4.09
C LYS A 238 -13.41 -13.68 -3.68
N TYR A 239 -13.84 -12.98 -2.63
CA TYR A 239 -15.26 -12.80 -2.25
C TYR A 239 -16.13 -12.35 -3.44
N HIS A 240 -15.59 -11.48 -4.31
CA HIS A 240 -16.29 -10.96 -5.48
C HIS A 240 -16.44 -11.97 -6.63
N ALA A 241 -16.00 -13.23 -6.46
CA ALA A 241 -16.32 -14.31 -7.39
C ALA A 241 -17.81 -14.71 -7.28
N GLU A 242 -18.31 -14.80 -6.04
CA GLU A 242 -19.69 -15.15 -5.73
C GLU A 242 -20.56 -13.91 -5.50
N HIS A 243 -19.95 -12.80 -5.08
CA HIS A 243 -20.63 -11.56 -4.72
C HIS A 243 -20.08 -10.38 -5.55
N PRO A 244 -20.29 -10.37 -6.88
CA PRO A 244 -19.81 -9.27 -7.71
C PRO A 244 -20.43 -7.95 -7.25
N PHE A 245 -19.66 -6.87 -7.30
CA PHE A 245 -20.18 -5.55 -7.02
C PHE A 245 -20.93 -5.04 -8.25
N GLU A 246 -22.21 -4.73 -8.10
CA GLU A 246 -23.07 -4.18 -9.15
C GLU A 246 -23.50 -2.75 -8.81
N TYR A 247 -23.48 -1.85 -9.80
CA TYR A 247 -23.97 -0.49 -9.66
C TYR A 247 -24.77 -0.09 -10.90
N GLN A 248 -26.00 0.38 -10.69
CA GLN A 248 -26.88 0.85 -11.76
C GLN A 248 -26.65 2.34 -12.01
N LEU A 249 -26.26 2.70 -13.22
CA LEU A 249 -26.00 4.08 -13.61
C LEU A 249 -26.62 4.38 -14.97
N ASN A 250 -27.54 5.36 -15.03
CA ASN A 250 -28.21 5.77 -16.27
C ASN A 250 -28.87 4.61 -17.06
N GLY A 251 -29.32 3.56 -16.38
CA GLY A 251 -29.90 2.36 -17.00
C GLY A 251 -28.87 1.31 -17.47
N GLU A 252 -27.57 1.58 -17.32
CA GLU A 252 -26.51 0.61 -17.53
C GLU A 252 -26.07 -0.04 -16.22
N ARG A 253 -25.89 -1.36 -16.24
CA ARG A 253 -25.36 -2.11 -15.10
C ARG A 253 -23.84 -2.20 -15.20
N LEU A 254 -23.14 -1.53 -14.29
CA LEU A 254 -21.69 -1.64 -14.11
C LEU A 254 -21.38 -2.78 -13.13
N CYS A 255 -20.37 -3.60 -13.43
CA CYS A 255 -20.01 -4.77 -12.63
C CYS A 255 -18.49 -4.87 -12.42
N VAL A 256 -18.10 -5.20 -11.19
CA VAL A 256 -16.75 -5.65 -10.82
C VAL A 256 -16.85 -7.06 -10.26
N GLN A 257 -16.24 -8.00 -10.97
CA GLN A 257 -16.15 -9.41 -10.59
C GLN A 257 -14.69 -9.81 -10.38
N TYR A 258 -14.47 -10.79 -9.50
CA TYR A 258 -13.16 -11.41 -9.34
C TYR A 258 -12.74 -12.23 -10.56
N LEU A 259 -11.60 -11.86 -11.14
CA LEU A 259 -10.97 -12.47 -12.29
C LEU A 259 -9.50 -12.75 -11.93
N PRO A 260 -9.13 -14.00 -11.61
CA PRO A 260 -7.80 -14.30 -11.09
C PRO A 260 -6.67 -14.14 -12.11
N GLY A 261 -6.98 -14.05 -13.41
CA GLY A 261 -6.03 -13.99 -14.51
C GLY A 261 -6.27 -12.81 -15.45
N GLU A 262 -6.50 -13.10 -16.73
CA GLU A 262 -6.79 -12.10 -17.76
C GLU A 262 -8.13 -11.37 -17.52
N SER A 263 -8.23 -10.13 -18.02
CA SER A 263 -9.49 -9.38 -18.01
C SER A 263 -10.48 -10.00 -19.00
N ASP A 264 -11.77 -10.00 -18.65
CA ASP A 264 -12.89 -10.38 -19.53
C ASP A 264 -13.43 -9.19 -20.35
N SER A 265 -12.86 -8.00 -20.14
CA SER A 265 -13.25 -6.75 -20.79
C SER A 265 -12.06 -6.08 -21.47
N GLY A 266 -12.34 -5.38 -22.57
CA GLY A 266 -11.36 -4.55 -23.29
C GLY A 266 -11.13 -3.16 -22.67
N LEU A 267 -11.68 -2.89 -21.48
CA LEU A 267 -11.42 -1.62 -20.77
C LEU A 267 -9.90 -1.46 -20.59
N PHE A 268 -9.39 -0.27 -20.91
CA PHE A 268 -7.95 0.05 -20.83
C PHE A 268 -7.03 -0.83 -21.71
N GLY A 269 -7.55 -1.33 -22.83
CA GLY A 269 -6.77 -2.10 -23.80
C GLY A 269 -6.65 -3.59 -23.48
N GLY A 270 -7.29 -4.07 -22.41
CA GLY A 270 -7.50 -5.50 -22.13
C GLY A 270 -6.27 -6.34 -21.74
N ASN A 271 -5.06 -5.76 -21.75
CA ASN A 271 -3.81 -6.50 -21.54
C ASN A 271 -3.42 -6.69 -20.06
N SER A 272 -3.90 -5.81 -19.18
CA SER A 272 -3.57 -5.81 -17.75
C SER A 272 -4.85 -5.93 -16.93
N ASN A 273 -4.80 -6.67 -15.83
CA ASN A 273 -5.96 -6.91 -14.97
C ASN A 273 -5.61 -6.71 -13.49
N TRP A 274 -6.35 -5.82 -12.85
CA TRP A 274 -6.30 -5.54 -11.42
C TRP A 274 -7.48 -6.13 -10.65
N ARG A 275 -8.36 -6.92 -11.29
CA ARG A 275 -9.54 -7.53 -10.65
C ARG A 275 -9.29 -8.91 -10.06
N GLY A 276 -8.09 -9.19 -9.56
CA GLY A 276 -7.78 -10.46 -8.90
C GLY A 276 -6.33 -10.91 -8.94
N PRO A 277 -5.55 -10.68 -10.03
CA PRO A 277 -4.19 -11.18 -10.13
C PRO A 277 -3.23 -10.63 -9.07
N ILE A 278 -2.04 -11.22 -9.01
CA ILE A 278 -0.99 -10.85 -8.08
C ILE A 278 0.00 -9.93 -8.77
N TRP A 279 0.26 -8.80 -8.14
CA TRP A 279 1.19 -7.77 -8.61
C TRP A 279 2.31 -7.55 -7.60
N PHE A 280 3.55 -7.63 -8.07
CA PHE A 280 4.74 -7.50 -7.23
C PHE A 280 4.88 -6.15 -6.51
N PRO A 281 4.60 -4.98 -7.12
CA PRO A 281 4.79 -3.69 -6.44
C PRO A 281 4.04 -3.59 -5.11
N LEU A 282 2.74 -3.88 -5.12
CA LEU A 282 1.91 -3.73 -3.91
C LEU A 282 2.20 -4.82 -2.89
N ASN A 283 2.48 -6.05 -3.32
CA ASN A 283 2.93 -7.11 -2.42
C ASN A 283 4.25 -6.76 -1.72
N TYR A 284 5.19 -6.17 -2.44
CA TYR A 284 6.46 -5.75 -1.87
C TYR A 284 6.27 -4.60 -0.88
N LEU A 285 5.47 -3.58 -1.21
CA LEU A 285 5.15 -2.49 -0.29
C LEU A 285 4.40 -2.98 0.96
N LEU A 286 3.51 -3.96 0.83
CA LEU A 286 2.83 -4.61 1.96
C LEU A 286 3.83 -5.28 2.90
N ILE A 287 4.80 -6.02 2.34
CA ILE A 287 5.88 -6.64 3.10
C ILE A 287 6.65 -5.56 3.89
N GLU A 288 7.08 -4.47 3.24
CA GLU A 288 7.81 -3.42 3.95
C GLU A 288 6.95 -2.72 5.01
N ALA A 289 5.66 -2.50 4.76
CA ALA A 289 4.75 -1.91 5.73
C ALA A 289 4.62 -2.80 6.98
N LEU A 290 4.44 -4.11 6.81
CA LEU A 290 4.40 -5.08 7.91
C LEU A 290 5.68 -5.08 8.74
N GLU A 291 6.85 -4.91 8.09
CA GLU A 291 8.12 -4.78 8.80
C GLU A 291 8.23 -3.49 9.62
N ARG A 292 7.76 -2.35 9.08
CA ARG A 292 7.70 -1.09 9.82
C ARG A 292 6.75 -1.16 11.01
N TYR A 293 5.58 -1.79 10.84
CA TYR A 293 4.68 -2.05 11.96
C TYR A 293 5.32 -2.98 13.00
N HIS A 294 6.06 -4.01 12.59
CA HIS A 294 6.78 -4.88 13.52
C HIS A 294 7.92 -4.14 14.25
N GLN A 295 8.64 -3.24 13.60
CA GLN A 295 9.66 -2.42 14.26
C GLN A 295 9.06 -1.65 15.45
N PHE A 296 7.80 -1.23 15.34
CA PHE A 296 7.09 -0.51 16.39
C PHE A 296 6.43 -1.42 17.43
N TYR A 297 5.59 -2.36 17.00
CA TYR A 297 4.82 -3.23 17.89
C TYR A 297 5.60 -4.42 18.44
N GLY A 298 6.73 -4.79 17.81
CA GLY A 298 7.53 -5.96 18.15
C GLY A 298 6.69 -7.24 18.16
N GLU A 299 6.83 -8.00 19.24
CA GLU A 299 6.11 -9.26 19.50
C GLU A 299 4.70 -9.05 20.07
N SER A 300 4.33 -7.81 20.43
CA SER A 300 3.08 -7.53 21.16
C SER A 300 1.82 -7.59 20.27
N LEU A 301 1.96 -7.29 18.97
CA LEU A 301 0.87 -7.38 18.01
C LEU A 301 0.99 -8.68 17.22
N ARG A 302 0.07 -9.61 17.52
CA ARG A 302 -0.07 -10.88 16.83
C ARG A 302 -1.42 -10.95 16.15
N VAL A 303 -1.44 -11.45 14.93
CA VAL A 303 -2.64 -11.63 14.12
C VAL A 303 -2.70 -13.06 13.60
N GLU A 304 -3.92 -13.51 13.32
CA GLU A 304 -4.13 -14.85 12.77
C GLU A 304 -3.67 -14.89 11.30
N CYS A 305 -2.82 -15.85 10.93
CA CYS A 305 -2.26 -15.96 9.58
C CYS A 305 -2.01 -17.43 9.20
N PRO A 306 -2.77 -17.97 8.21
CA PRO A 306 -3.93 -17.35 7.56
C PRO A 306 -5.08 -17.04 8.52
N THR A 307 -5.95 -16.09 8.19
CA THR A 307 -7.19 -15.84 8.94
C THR A 307 -8.01 -17.12 9.04
N ARG A 308 -8.62 -17.40 10.19
CA ARG A 308 -9.36 -18.64 10.53
C ARG A 308 -8.51 -19.92 10.67
N SER A 309 -7.17 -19.83 10.70
CA SER A 309 -6.29 -21.01 10.87
C SER A 309 -6.01 -21.42 12.32
N GLY A 310 -6.31 -20.55 13.29
CA GLY A 310 -5.86 -20.67 14.68
C GLY A 310 -4.38 -20.35 14.92
N CYS A 311 -3.59 -20.09 13.85
CA CYS A 311 -2.17 -19.78 13.95
C CYS A 311 -1.95 -18.27 14.07
N TYR A 312 -1.36 -17.82 15.19
CA TYR A 312 -1.08 -16.40 15.43
C TYR A 312 0.40 -16.09 15.20
N LEU A 313 0.67 -15.16 14.30
CA LEU A 313 2.01 -14.71 13.91
C LEU A 313 2.21 -13.24 14.28
N ASN A 314 3.43 -12.85 14.61
CA ASN A 314 3.80 -11.43 14.65
C ASN A 314 3.91 -10.87 13.21
N LEU A 315 3.95 -9.55 13.05
CA LEU A 315 3.89 -8.94 11.71
C LEU A 315 5.12 -9.23 10.83
N LEU A 316 6.30 -9.50 11.42
CA LEU A 316 7.48 -9.94 10.67
C LEU A 316 7.31 -11.35 10.10
N GLN A 317 6.70 -12.25 10.87
CA GLN A 317 6.37 -13.61 10.45
C GLN A 317 5.28 -13.60 9.37
N VAL A 318 4.29 -12.69 9.47
CA VAL A 318 3.30 -12.47 8.41
C VAL A 318 3.98 -11.99 7.12
N ALA A 319 4.90 -11.03 7.21
CA ALA A 319 5.68 -10.58 6.05
C ALA A 319 6.45 -11.74 5.40
N ASP A 320 7.04 -12.64 6.21
CA ASP A 320 7.71 -13.83 5.71
C ASP A 320 6.77 -14.85 5.06
N GLU A 321 5.54 -14.98 5.54
CA GLU A 321 4.53 -15.82 4.90
C GLU A 321 4.21 -15.32 3.48
N ILE A 322 4.00 -14.02 3.32
CA ILE A 322 3.79 -13.40 2.01
C ILE A 322 5.03 -13.59 1.11
N ARG A 323 6.25 -13.39 1.64
CA ARG A 323 7.50 -13.65 0.91
C ARG A 323 7.59 -15.09 0.40
N LYS A 324 7.26 -16.08 1.23
CA LYS A 324 7.30 -17.50 0.85
C LYS A 324 6.32 -17.79 -0.27
N ARG A 325 5.10 -17.23 -0.20
CA ARG A 325 4.08 -17.37 -1.25
C ARG A 325 4.53 -16.75 -2.57
N LEU A 326 5.10 -15.54 -2.55
CA LEU A 326 5.67 -14.90 -3.74
C LEU A 326 6.87 -15.69 -4.29
N ALA A 327 7.73 -16.22 -3.42
CA ALA A 327 8.87 -17.05 -3.83
C ALA A 327 8.42 -18.34 -4.52
N LYS A 328 7.31 -18.95 -4.07
CA LYS A 328 6.74 -20.16 -4.66
C LYS A 328 6.48 -20.01 -6.16
N LEU A 329 6.14 -18.82 -6.64
CA LEU A 329 5.97 -18.55 -8.08
C LEU A 329 7.19 -18.96 -8.91
N PHE A 330 8.39 -18.77 -8.38
CA PHE A 330 9.65 -18.92 -9.11
C PHE A 330 10.44 -20.15 -8.72
N LEU A 331 10.12 -20.81 -7.61
CA LEU A 331 10.82 -22.00 -7.16
C LEU A 331 10.28 -23.25 -7.87
N ALA A 332 11.18 -24.15 -8.21
CA ALA A 332 10.82 -25.43 -8.81
C ALA A 332 10.27 -26.33 -7.70
N ASP A 333 9.21 -27.05 -8.00
CA ASP A 333 8.70 -28.10 -7.13
C ASP A 333 9.53 -29.41 -7.28
N THR A 334 9.04 -30.50 -6.69
CA THR A 334 9.70 -31.80 -6.74
C THR A 334 9.72 -32.43 -8.14
N GLU A 335 8.82 -32.01 -9.03
CA GLU A 335 8.74 -32.45 -10.42
C GLU A 335 9.55 -31.54 -11.36
N GLY A 336 10.06 -30.41 -10.84
CA GLY A 336 10.86 -29.45 -11.57
C GLY A 336 10.03 -28.30 -12.19
N ASP A 337 8.72 -28.28 -11.96
CA ASP A 337 7.81 -27.26 -12.50
C ASP A 337 7.82 -25.98 -11.65
N ARG A 338 7.55 -24.84 -12.29
CA ARG A 338 7.48 -23.52 -11.65
C ARG A 338 6.12 -22.91 -11.96
N PRO A 339 5.35 -22.47 -10.96
CA PRO A 339 4.03 -21.88 -11.19
C PRO A 339 4.04 -20.70 -12.18
N CYS A 340 5.10 -19.87 -12.18
CA CYS A 340 5.21 -18.75 -13.09
C CYS A 340 5.32 -19.15 -14.56
N TYR A 341 5.74 -20.38 -14.88
CA TYR A 341 5.90 -20.82 -16.24
C TYR A 341 4.56 -21.01 -16.93
N SER A 342 4.18 -19.99 -17.69
CA SER A 342 3.08 -20.02 -18.66
C SER A 342 3.52 -20.70 -19.97
N ARG A 343 4.31 -21.77 -19.89
CA ARG A 343 4.88 -22.48 -21.06
C ARG A 343 4.13 -23.81 -21.27
N GLY A 344 3.95 -24.20 -22.53
CA GLY A 344 3.48 -25.55 -22.86
C GLY A 344 4.52 -26.62 -22.49
N ASN A 345 4.08 -27.87 -22.40
CA ASN A 345 4.90 -29.03 -22.00
C ASN A 345 6.26 -29.13 -22.73
N GLU A 346 6.35 -28.67 -23.98
CA GLU A 346 7.59 -28.76 -24.78
C GLU A 346 8.72 -27.88 -24.23
N LEU A 347 8.43 -26.66 -23.78
CA LEU A 347 9.46 -25.72 -23.28
C LEU A 347 9.78 -25.92 -21.79
N LEU A 348 8.92 -26.62 -21.06
CA LEU A 348 9.15 -27.02 -19.66
C LEU A 348 10.15 -28.18 -19.58
N ASN A 349 10.05 -29.13 -20.52
CA ASN A 349 10.86 -30.35 -20.53
C ASN A 349 12.17 -30.22 -21.32
N ASP A 350 12.39 -29.11 -22.03
CA ASP A 350 13.63 -28.91 -22.78
C ASP A 350 14.80 -28.60 -21.82
N PRO A 351 15.88 -29.41 -21.83
CA PRO A 351 17.05 -29.22 -20.96
C PRO A 351 17.74 -27.86 -21.11
N HIS A 352 17.57 -27.17 -22.24
CA HIS A 352 18.15 -25.86 -22.50
C HIS A 352 17.30 -24.70 -22.00
N TRP A 353 16.00 -24.91 -21.79
CA TRP A 353 15.04 -23.84 -21.50
C TRP A 353 14.43 -23.90 -20.10
N ARG A 354 14.47 -25.07 -19.44
CA ARG A 354 13.88 -25.31 -18.12
C ARG A 354 14.40 -24.41 -16.99
N ASP A 355 15.64 -23.91 -17.14
CA ASP A 355 16.31 -23.05 -16.15
C ASP A 355 16.27 -21.56 -16.53
N LEU A 356 15.71 -21.21 -17.69
CA LEU A 356 15.55 -19.82 -18.15
C LEU A 356 14.25 -19.24 -17.60
N VAL A 357 14.31 -18.74 -16.36
CA VAL A 357 13.15 -18.18 -15.65
C VAL A 357 12.75 -16.82 -16.24
N LEU A 358 11.47 -16.69 -16.62
CA LEU A 358 10.90 -15.47 -17.19
C LEU A 358 10.26 -14.60 -16.10
N PHE A 359 10.16 -13.29 -16.40
CA PHE A 359 9.61 -12.29 -15.49
C PHE A 359 8.34 -11.74 -16.11
N TYR A 360 7.20 -12.06 -15.50
CA TYR A 360 5.90 -11.67 -16.00
C TYR A 360 5.41 -10.38 -15.36
N GLU A 361 4.50 -9.69 -16.02
CA GLU A 361 3.93 -8.43 -15.55
C GLU A 361 3.11 -8.64 -14.26
N TYR A 362 2.28 -9.68 -14.26
CA TYR A 362 1.45 -10.11 -13.14
C TYR A 362 1.22 -11.63 -13.21
N PHE A 363 0.61 -12.20 -12.16
CA PHE A 363 0.45 -13.64 -12.02
C PHE A 363 -0.98 -14.03 -11.69
N HIS A 364 -1.43 -15.13 -12.28
CA HIS A 364 -2.75 -15.69 -12.00
C HIS A 364 -2.85 -16.07 -10.53
N ALA A 365 -3.82 -15.52 -9.80
CA ALA A 365 -3.89 -15.64 -8.36
C ALA A 365 -4.08 -17.08 -7.85
N GLU A 366 -4.77 -17.95 -8.59
CA GLU A 366 -5.05 -19.32 -8.11
C GLU A 366 -4.05 -20.38 -8.62
N THR A 367 -3.28 -20.08 -9.66
CA THR A 367 -2.40 -21.07 -10.32
C THR A 367 -0.94 -20.64 -10.36
N GLY A 368 -0.66 -19.35 -10.14
CA GLY A 368 0.67 -18.77 -10.24
C GLY A 368 1.14 -18.50 -11.67
N ARG A 369 0.34 -18.87 -12.68
CA ARG A 369 0.69 -18.69 -14.10
C ARG A 369 1.08 -17.25 -14.40
N GLY A 370 2.25 -17.04 -15.01
CA GLY A 370 2.71 -15.73 -15.46
C GLY A 370 1.87 -15.17 -16.62
N LEU A 371 1.52 -13.88 -16.54
CA LEU A 371 0.64 -13.18 -17.48
C LEU A 371 1.22 -11.81 -17.90
N GLY A 372 0.69 -11.25 -18.99
CA GLY A 372 1.18 -9.99 -19.56
C GLY A 372 2.58 -10.11 -20.16
N ALA A 373 3.34 -9.02 -20.14
CA ALA A 373 4.70 -8.99 -20.68
C ALA A 373 5.63 -9.99 -19.96
N SER A 374 6.32 -10.86 -20.70
CA SER A 374 7.12 -11.98 -20.16
C SER A 374 8.61 -11.69 -19.92
N HIS A 375 9.04 -10.45 -20.19
CA HIS A 375 10.38 -9.93 -19.91
C HIS A 375 10.31 -8.68 -19.02
N GLN A 376 9.34 -8.65 -18.09
CA GLN A 376 9.14 -7.58 -17.12
C GLN A 376 10.17 -7.65 -15.99
N THR A 377 11.45 -7.52 -16.30
CA THR A 377 12.49 -7.19 -15.31
C THR A 377 12.40 -5.72 -14.84
N GLY A 378 11.19 -5.18 -14.80
CA GLY A 378 10.79 -3.99 -14.06
C GLY A 378 10.47 -4.38 -12.62
N TRP A 379 9.24 -4.16 -12.18
CA TRP A 379 8.87 -4.44 -10.78
C TRP A 379 8.97 -5.92 -10.38
N THR A 380 8.86 -6.87 -11.30
CA THR A 380 8.92 -8.30 -10.95
C THR A 380 10.33 -8.71 -10.49
N ALA A 381 11.35 -7.91 -10.82
CA ALA A 381 12.71 -8.08 -10.28
C ALA A 381 12.78 -7.93 -8.75
N LEU A 382 11.75 -7.37 -8.10
CA LEU A 382 11.63 -7.32 -6.64
C LEU A 382 11.60 -8.71 -5.97
N ILE A 383 11.45 -9.78 -6.74
CA ILE A 383 11.66 -11.15 -6.23
C ILE A 383 13.10 -11.38 -5.72
N ALA A 384 14.10 -10.71 -6.30
CA ALA A 384 15.50 -10.90 -5.92
C ALA A 384 15.78 -10.57 -4.44
N PRO A 385 15.44 -9.37 -3.92
CA PRO A 385 15.58 -9.07 -2.49
C PRO A 385 14.71 -9.96 -1.58
N ILE A 386 13.52 -10.39 -2.05
CA ILE A 386 12.67 -11.34 -1.31
C ILE A 386 13.40 -12.67 -1.11
N LEU A 387 13.96 -13.26 -2.19
CA LEU A 387 14.71 -14.51 -2.12
C LEU A 387 15.98 -14.38 -1.28
N ALA A 388 16.70 -13.26 -1.40
CA ALA A 388 17.88 -12.98 -0.57
C ALA A 388 17.54 -12.96 0.93
N THR A 389 16.42 -12.31 1.28
CA THR A 389 15.92 -12.26 2.66
C THR A 389 15.59 -13.66 3.17
N LEU A 390 14.81 -14.43 2.41
CA LEU A 390 14.43 -15.80 2.78
C LEU A 390 15.66 -16.70 2.94
N ALA A 391 16.64 -16.59 2.04
CA ALA A 391 17.88 -17.36 2.13
C ALA A 391 18.68 -17.00 3.39
N SER A 392 18.77 -15.72 3.74
CA SER A 392 19.51 -15.27 4.94
C SER A 392 18.91 -15.80 6.26
N ARG A 393 17.61 -16.11 6.28
CA ARG A 393 16.87 -16.59 7.46
C ARG A 393 16.88 -18.12 7.62
N ARG A 394 17.34 -18.89 6.63
CA ARG A 394 17.42 -20.38 6.66
C ARG A 394 18.64 -20.92 7.44
N LYS A 395 19.17 -20.17 8.40
CA LYS A 395 20.35 -20.60 9.18
C LYS A 395 20.06 -21.79 10.09
#